data_AF-A0A315UT19-F1
#
_entry.id   AF-A0A315UT19-F1
#
_cell.length_a   1.000
_cell.length_b   1.000
_cell.length_c   1.000
_cell.angle_alpha   90.00
_cell.angle_beta   90.00
_cell.angle_gamma   90.00
#
_symmetry.space_group_name_H-M   'P 1'
#
loop_
_entity.id
_entity.type
_entity.pdbx_description
1 polymer ?
#
loop_
_entity_poly.entity_id
_entity_poly.type
_entity_poly.pdbx_seq_one_letter_code
_entity_poly.pdbx_strand_id
1 'polypeptide(L)' 'MLRVTSLLLALLFVLLPGSGWAYFPEERWSPESPLLAPRVVIALVCRNSAHSLPLFLGAVERLNYPKDRLALW' A
#
# COMPACT_ATOMS: atom_id res chain seq x y z
N MET A 1 -31.63 -47.06 20.72
CA MET A 1 -30.65 -46.26 21.49
C MET A 1 -29.49 -45.80 20.59
N LEU A 2 -28.69 -46.70 20.00
CA LEU A 2 -27.50 -46.36 19.17
C LEU A 2 -27.74 -45.37 17.99
N ARG A 3 -28.87 -45.47 17.30
CA ARG A 3 -29.21 -44.60 16.16
C ARG A 3 -29.45 -43.14 16.56
N VAL A 4 -30.09 -42.93 17.70
CA VAL A 4 -30.40 -41.58 18.21
C VAL A 4 -29.13 -40.89 18.68
N THR A 5 -28.23 -41.64 19.35
CA THR A 5 -26.91 -41.13 19.73
C THR A 5 -26.07 -40.75 18.52
N SER A 6 -26.10 -41.54 17.45
CA SER A 6 -25.38 -41.20 16.20
C SER A 6 -25.92 -39.94 15.53
N LEU A 7 -27.25 -39.76 15.49
CA LEU A 7 -27.88 -38.55 14.96
C LEU A 7 -27.56 -37.31 15.80
N LEU A 8 -27.57 -37.47 17.13
CA LEU A 8 -27.28 -36.38 18.06
C LEU A 8 -25.80 -35.95 17.97
N LEU A 9 -24.89 -36.90 17.73
CA LEU A 9 -23.46 -36.63 17.56
C LEU A 9 -23.18 -35.96 16.21
N ALA A 10 -23.87 -36.37 15.14
CA ALA A 10 -23.80 -35.70 13.84
C ALA A 10 -24.37 -34.26 13.91
N LEU A 11 -25.49 -34.07 14.60
CA LEU A 11 -26.10 -32.77 14.82
C LEU A 11 -25.15 -31.85 15.61
N LEU A 12 -24.51 -32.37 16.65
CA LEU A 12 -23.51 -31.64 17.44
C LEU A 12 -22.32 -31.21 16.55
N PHE A 13 -21.82 -32.10 15.69
CA PHE A 13 -20.69 -31.79 14.79
C PHE A 13 -21.02 -30.70 13.76
N VAL A 14 -22.28 -30.62 13.33
CA VAL A 14 -22.77 -29.56 12.42
C VAL A 14 -22.99 -28.23 13.16
N LEU A 15 -23.38 -28.29 14.42
CA LEU A 15 -23.67 -27.10 15.25
C LEU A 15 -22.43 -26.52 15.93
N LEU A 16 -21.32 -27.27 16.04
CA LEU A 16 -20.06 -26.69 16.51
C LEU A 16 -19.54 -25.73 15.43
N PRO A 17 -19.47 -24.41 15.71
CA PRO A 17 -18.84 -23.48 14.78
C PRO A 17 -17.39 -23.92 14.59
N GLY A 18 -17.07 -24.38 13.38
CA GLY A 18 -15.72 -24.79 13.04
C GLY A 18 -14.74 -23.62 13.21
N SER A 19 -13.50 -23.94 13.57
CA SER A 19 -12.40 -23.02 13.86
C SER A 19 -12.08 -21.98 12.77
N GLY A 20 -12.73 -22.06 11.61
CA GLY A 20 -12.60 -21.12 10.49
C GLY A 20 -13.63 -19.98 10.44
N TRP A 21 -14.61 -19.93 11.36
CA TRP A 21 -15.62 -18.86 11.41
C TRP A 21 -15.13 -17.58 12.13
N ALA A 22 -13.98 -17.65 12.80
CA ALA A 22 -13.32 -16.52 13.44
C ALA A 22 -12.18 -15.96 12.57
N TYR A 23 -12.37 -15.90 11.26
CA TYR A 23 -11.45 -15.17 10.39
C TYR A 23 -11.80 -13.68 10.45
N PHE A 24 -11.02 -12.92 11.20
CA PHE A 24 -11.12 -11.46 11.24
C PHE A 24 -10.14 -10.88 10.22
N PRO A 25 -10.63 -10.24 9.14
CA PRO A 25 -9.76 -9.54 8.19
C PRO A 25 -8.83 -8.52 8.87
N GLU A 26 -9.25 -7.97 10.02
CA GLU A 26 -8.52 -6.98 10.81
C GLU A 26 -7.28 -7.56 11.51
N GLU A 27 -7.25 -8.87 11.78
CA GLU A 27 -6.07 -9.56 12.33
C GLU A 27 -4.96 -9.74 11.30
N ARG A 28 -5.25 -9.44 10.03
CA ARG A 28 -4.26 -9.49 8.95
C ARG A 28 -3.30 -8.31 9.09
N TRP A 29 -2.20 -8.54 9.79
CA TRP A 29 -1.05 -7.64 9.78
C TRP A 29 -0.60 -7.41 8.33
N SER A 30 -0.88 -6.21 7.81
CA SER A 30 -0.32 -5.75 6.55
C SER A 30 0.89 -4.88 6.91
N PRO A 31 2.08 -5.17 6.37
CA PRO A 31 3.20 -4.26 6.56
C PRO A 31 2.79 -2.88 6.05
N GLU A 32 3.05 -1.84 6.84
CA GLU A 32 2.89 -0.47 6.36
C GLU A 32 3.72 -0.31 5.08
N SER A 33 3.15 0.38 4.09
CA SER A 33 3.88 0.67 2.86
C SER A 33 5.20 1.35 3.22
N PRO A 34 6.32 1.01 2.56
CA PRO A 34 7.59 1.66 2.84
C PRO A 34 7.42 3.19 2.79
N LEU A 35 8.05 3.90 3.73
CA LEU A 35 8.05 5.36 3.74
C LEU A 35 8.72 5.86 2.47
N LEU A 36 7.88 6.23 1.53
CA LEU A 36 8.24 6.54 0.18
C LEU A 36 8.17 8.05 0.01
N ALA A 37 9.20 8.65 -0.56
CA ALA A 37 9.17 10.07 -0.89
C ALA A 37 7.97 10.36 -1.82
N PRO A 38 7.23 11.47 -1.61
CA PRO A 38 6.07 11.81 -2.44
C PRO A 38 6.46 11.98 -3.92
N ARG A 39 5.48 11.96 -4.83
CA ARG A 39 5.73 12.34 -6.22
C ARG A 39 5.60 13.85 -6.35
N VAL A 40 6.58 14.50 -6.96
CA VAL A 40 6.66 15.96 -7.06
C VAL A 40 6.78 16.38 -8.52
N VAL A 41 6.05 17.44 -8.88
CA VAL A 41 6.20 18.13 -10.18
C VAL A 41 6.79 19.51 -9.91
N ILE A 42 7.89 19.83 -10.58
CA ILE A 42 8.52 21.15 -10.55
C ILE A 42 8.08 21.89 -11.82
N ALA A 43 7.21 22.89 -11.66
CA ALA A 43 6.75 23.74 -12.75
C ALA A 43 7.66 24.96 -12.89
N LEU A 44 8.14 25.22 -14.11
CA LEU A 44 9.07 26.30 -14.43
C LEU A 44 8.46 27.33 -15.35
N VAL A 45 8.36 28.56 -14.85
CA VAL A 45 7.98 29.71 -15.67
C VAL A 45 9.24 30.44 -16.10
N CYS A 46 9.69 30.20 -17.34
CA CYS A 46 10.94 30.74 -17.87
C CYS A 46 10.69 31.78 -18.96
N ARG A 47 10.50 33.05 -18.59
CA ARG A 47 10.44 34.17 -19.54
C ARG A 47 11.78 34.87 -19.63
N ASN A 48 12.42 34.84 -20.81
CA ASN A 48 13.73 35.44 -21.08
C ASN A 48 14.88 34.93 -20.20
N SER A 49 14.77 33.73 -19.63
CA SER A 49 15.75 33.15 -18.69
C SER A 49 16.83 32.29 -19.37
N ALA A 50 17.13 32.51 -20.66
CA ALA A 50 17.99 31.62 -21.43
C ALA A 50 19.39 31.40 -20.80
N HIS A 51 19.96 32.44 -20.20
CA HIS A 51 21.31 32.39 -19.61
C HIS A 51 21.34 31.79 -18.20
N SER A 52 20.24 31.84 -17.46
CA SER A 52 20.14 31.29 -16.09
C SER A 52 19.52 29.89 -16.03
N LEU A 53 18.77 29.50 -17.07
CA LEU A 53 18.13 28.19 -17.15
C LEU A 53 19.10 27.01 -17.00
N PRO A 54 20.30 26.99 -17.63
CA PRO A 54 21.24 25.88 -17.46
C PRO A 54 21.70 25.70 -16.01
N LEU A 55 21.92 26.81 -15.29
CA LEU A 55 22.28 26.79 -13.87
C LEU A 55 21.14 26.19 -13.05
N PHE A 56 19.90 26.62 -13.31
CA PHE A 56 18.73 26.14 -12.59
C PHE A 56 18.49 24.64 -12.81
N LEU A 57 18.52 24.18 -14.07
CA LEU A 57 18.36 22.76 -14.38
C LEU A 57 19.49 21.92 -13.79
N GLY A 58 20.72 22.43 -13.80
CA GLY A 58 21.85 21.80 -13.11
C GLY A 58 21.66 21.69 -11.60
N ALA A 59 20.93 22.62 -10.97
CA ALA A 59 20.58 22.52 -9.55
C ALA A 59 19.49 21.46 -9.30
N VAL A 60 18.48 21.36 -10.17
CA VAL A 60 17.44 20.30 -10.10
C VAL A 60 18.07 18.91 -10.23
N GLU A 61 19.05 18.76 -11.12
CA GLU A 61 19.78 17.49 -11.29
C GLU A 61 20.53 17.09 -10.03
N ARG A 62 21.07 18.05 -9.27
CA ARG A 62 21.83 17.81 -8.03
C ARG A 62 20.97 17.56 -6.80
N LEU A 63 19.64 17.70 -6.88
CA LEU A 63 18.75 17.41 -5.76
C LEU A 63 18.92 15.96 -5.29
N ASN A 64 19.17 15.78 -4.00
CA ASN A 64 19.15 14.47 -3.34
C ASN A 64 17.69 14.00 -3.16
N TYR A 65 17.06 13.64 -4.28
CA TYR A 65 15.68 13.20 -4.36
C TYR A 65 15.57 12.08 -5.39
N PRO A 66 14.73 11.05 -5.16
CA PRO A 66 14.50 9.98 -6.14
C PRO A 66 14.00 10.55 -7.47
N LYS A 67 14.82 10.42 -8.53
CA LYS A 67 14.54 10.99 -9.86
C LYS A 67 13.35 10.33 -10.55
N ASP A 68 13.05 9.08 -10.22
CA ASP A 68 11.85 8.35 -10.66
C ASP A 68 10.54 8.98 -10.13
N ARG A 69 10.64 9.90 -9.16
CA ARG A 69 9.49 10.54 -8.49
C ARG A 69 9.42 12.04 -8.70
N LEU A 70 10.31 12.59 -9.51
CA LEU A 70 10.38 14.01 -9.81
C LEU A 70 10.10 14.19 -11.30
N ALA A 71 9.10 15.01 -11.61
CA ALA A 71 8.81 15.45 -12.98
C ALA A 71 9.07 16.96 -13.10
N LEU A 72 9.48 17.38 -14.29
CA LEU A 72 9.69 18.79 -14.65
C LEU A 72 8.59 19.20 -15.65
N TRP A 73 7.97 20.36 -15.45
CA TRP A 73 6.95 20.93 -16.34
C TRP A 73 7.30 22.35 -16.75
#